data_AF-A0A2V1ACW2-F1
#
_entry.id   AF-A0A2V1ACW2-F1
#
_cell.length_a   1.000
_cell.length_b   1.000
_cell.length_c   1.000
_cell.angle_alpha   90.00
_cell.angle_beta   90.00
_cell.angle_gamma   90.00
#
_symmetry.space_group_name_H-M   'P 1'
#
loop_
_entity.id
_entity.type
_entity.pdbx_description
1 polymer ?
#
loop_
_entity_poly.entity_id
_entity_poly.type
_entity_poly.pdbx_seq_one_letter_code
_entity_poly.pdbx_strand_id
1 'polypeptide(L)'
;MHGHLHKPKPGEELHVTFITKDGGQQTFEVAEGDNLLDIAQAHGLDMEGACGGSCACSTCHVIVDPDFYDEIPEPDDDENDMLDLAFGLTETSRLGCQVKMSKELDGIRVALPAMTRNLQSKDFN
;
A
#
# COMPACT_ATOMS: atom_id res chain seq x y z
N MET A 1 8.67 14.50 -5.13
CA MET A 1 9.95 13.95 -4.62
C MET A 1 9.68 12.48 -4.39
N HIS A 2 10.20 11.60 -5.24
CA HIS A 2 9.95 10.15 -5.13
C HIS A 2 10.63 9.64 -3.86
N GLY A 3 9.90 8.90 -3.02
CA GLY A 3 10.33 8.43 -1.72
C GLY A 3 11.65 7.70 -1.81
N HIS A 4 12.58 8.10 -0.95
CA HIS A 4 13.86 7.42 -0.84
C HIS A 4 13.63 6.15 -0.03
N LEU A 5 13.54 5.00 -0.69
CA LEU A 5 13.60 3.73 0.03
C LEU A 5 14.90 3.66 0.83
N HIS A 6 14.78 3.32 2.10
CA HIS A 6 15.94 3.10 2.94
C HIS A 6 16.53 1.73 2.64
N LYS A 7 17.85 1.65 2.52
CA LYS A 7 18.51 0.35 2.44
C LYS A 7 18.42 -0.33 3.81
N PRO A 8 17.90 -1.56 3.89
CA PRO A 8 17.84 -2.25 5.16
C PRO A 8 19.24 -2.49 5.70
N LYS A 9 19.39 -2.40 7.02
CA LYS A 9 20.66 -2.74 7.68
C LYS A 9 20.78 -4.27 7.74
N PRO A 10 21.99 -4.82 7.64
CA PRO A 10 22.19 -6.27 7.74
C PRO A 10 21.62 -6.81 9.05
N GLY A 11 20.62 -7.70 8.98
CA GLY A 11 19.94 -8.28 10.16
C GLY A 11 18.73 -7.50 10.70
N GLU A 12 18.32 -6.40 10.05
CA GLU A 12 17.06 -5.69 10.29
C GLU A 12 16.21 -5.60 9.00
N GLU A 13 16.41 -6.56 8.09
CA GLU A 13 15.65 -6.69 6.84
C GLU A 13 14.23 -7.18 7.13
N LEU A 14 13.24 -6.43 6.68
CA LEU A 14 11.83 -6.79 6.76
C LEU A 14 11.36 -7.33 5.42
N HIS A 15 10.39 -8.24 5.44
CA HIS A 15 9.85 -8.85 4.23
C HIS A 15 8.42 -8.41 3.99
N VAL A 16 8.09 -8.15 2.73
CA VAL A 16 6.71 -7.88 2.31
C VAL A 16 6.38 -8.61 1.05
N THR A 17 5.21 -9.24 1.04
CA THR A 17 4.69 -9.94 -0.13
C THR A 17 3.53 -9.17 -0.74
N PHE A 18 3.68 -8.77 -1.99
CA PHE A 18 2.62 -8.19 -2.79
C PHE A 18 2.00 -9.26 -3.69
N ILE A 19 0.69 -9.43 -3.58
CA ILE A 19 -0.12 -10.25 -4.48
C ILE A 19 -0.60 -9.34 -5.60
N THR A 20 -0.11 -9.55 -6.81
CA THR A 20 -0.50 -8.77 -7.99
C THR A 20 -1.91 -9.14 -8.45
N LYS A 21 -2.51 -8.28 -9.27
CA LYS A 21 -3.81 -8.49 -9.93
C LYS A 21 -3.90 -9.79 -10.74
N ASP A 22 -2.78 -10.32 -11.22
CA ASP A 22 -2.70 -11.60 -11.93
C ASP A 22 -2.63 -12.82 -10.99
N GLY A 23 -2.67 -12.61 -9.68
CA GLY A 23 -2.51 -13.64 -8.64
C GLY A 23 -1.06 -14.04 -8.38
N GLY A 24 -0.10 -13.36 -9.00
CA GLY A 24 1.33 -13.56 -8.75
C GLY A 24 1.74 -13.00 -7.39
N GLN A 25 2.66 -13.65 -6.70
CA GLN A 25 3.17 -13.18 -5.41
C GLN A 25 4.62 -12.74 -5.59
N GLN A 26 4.94 -11.53 -5.13
CA GLN A 26 6.29 -10.99 -5.16
C GLN A 26 6.69 -10.53 -3.78
N THR A 27 7.74 -11.14 -3.24
CA THR A 27 8.29 -10.79 -1.93
C THR A 27 9.50 -9.89 -2.11
N PHE A 28 9.56 -8.81 -1.35
CA PHE A 28 10.65 -7.84 -1.36
C PHE A 28 11.21 -7.64 0.04
N GLU A 29 12.53 -7.39 0.10
CA GLU A 29 13.27 -7.04 1.29
C GLU A 29 13.31 -5.52 1.43
N VAL A 30 12.84 -5.00 2.56
CA VAL A 30 12.62 -3.57 2.79
C VAL A 30 13.10 -3.17 4.18
N ALA A 31 13.28 -1.87 4.39
CA ALA A 31 13.69 -1.34 5.68
C ALA A 31 12.48 -0.89 6.52
N GLU A 32 12.67 -0.88 7.84
CA GLU A 32 11.74 -0.22 8.76
C GLU A 32 11.52 1.26 8.36
N GLY A 33 10.27 1.68 8.36
CA GLY A 33 9.85 3.05 8.04
C GLY A 33 9.51 3.30 6.56
N ASP A 34 9.86 2.39 5.65
CA ASP A 34 9.41 2.46 4.26
C ASP A 34 7.91 2.17 4.17
N ASN A 35 7.20 2.84 3.25
CA ASN A 35 5.76 2.63 3.07
C ASN A 35 5.48 1.72 1.86
N LEU A 36 4.32 1.06 1.87
CA LEU A 36 3.96 0.08 0.83
C LEU A 36 3.91 0.71 -0.57
N LEU A 37 3.52 1.98 -0.69
CA LEU A 37 3.48 2.68 -1.97
C LEU A 37 4.88 2.87 -2.57
N ASP A 38 5.83 3.39 -1.81
CA ASP A 38 7.20 3.60 -2.28
C ASP A 38 7.87 2.27 -2.62
N ILE A 39 7.63 1.22 -1.82
CA ILE A 39 8.11 -0.14 -2.09
C ILE A 39 7.55 -0.64 -3.42
N ALA A 40 6.23 -0.56 -3.59
CA ALA A 40 5.57 -0.99 -4.82
C ALA A 40 6.10 -0.23 -6.06
N GLN A 41 6.23 1.09 -5.98
CA GLN A 41 6.75 1.91 -7.07
C GLN A 41 8.22 1.61 -7.39
N ALA A 42 9.07 1.42 -6.38
CA ALA A 42 10.48 1.12 -6.58
C ALA A 42 10.72 -0.25 -7.23
N HIS A 43 9.85 -1.23 -6.93
CA HIS A 43 9.90 -2.56 -7.53
C HIS A 43 9.09 -2.68 -8.84
N GLY A 44 8.52 -1.57 -9.32
CA GLY A 44 7.77 -1.55 -10.59
C GLY A 44 6.45 -2.32 -10.53
N LEU A 45 5.86 -2.47 -9.35
CA LEU A 45 4.51 -3.02 -9.20
C LEU A 45 3.48 -2.03 -9.75
N ASP A 46 2.38 -2.59 -10.23
CA ASP A 46 1.25 -1.85 -10.80
C ASP A 46 0.37 -1.27 -9.68
N MET A 47 0.97 -0.47 -8.80
CA MET A 47 0.29 0.30 -7.76
C MET A 47 0.33 1.76 -8.16
N GLU A 48 -0.85 2.34 -8.33
CA GLU A 48 -0.97 3.75 -8.63
C GLU A 48 -0.82 4.61 -7.36
N GLY A 49 -0.15 5.75 -7.50
CA GLY A 49 0.05 6.72 -6.43
C GLY A 49 -0.22 8.12 -6.94
N ALA A 50 -1.42 8.38 -7.45
CA ALA A 50 -1.74 9.60 -8.19
C ALA A 50 -1.51 10.89 -7.36
N CYS A 51 -1.66 10.84 -6.04
CA CYS A 51 -1.36 11.95 -5.14
C CYS A 51 0.06 11.94 -4.56
N GLY A 52 0.91 10.97 -4.92
CA GLY A 52 2.26 10.83 -4.36
C GLY A 52 2.29 10.56 -2.85
N GLY A 53 1.24 9.94 -2.30
CA GLY A 53 1.16 9.58 -0.88
C GLY A 53 0.60 10.67 0.04
N SER A 54 0.05 11.78 -0.49
CA SER A 54 -0.57 12.85 0.31
C SER A 54 -1.99 12.55 0.82
N CYS A 55 -2.41 11.28 0.89
CA CYS A 55 -3.77 10.88 1.30
C CYS A 55 -4.91 11.61 0.55
N ALA A 56 -4.68 11.98 -0.71
CA ALA A 56 -5.64 12.72 -1.53
C ALA A 56 -6.21 11.89 -2.69
N CYS A 57 -5.98 10.57 -2.68
CA CYS A 57 -6.55 9.63 -3.64
C CYS A 57 -6.58 8.21 -3.04
N SER A 58 -7.43 7.35 -3.60
CA SER A 58 -7.52 5.92 -3.26
C SER A 58 -6.78 5.00 -4.22
N THR A 59 -5.92 5.54 -5.08
CA THR A 59 -5.20 4.74 -6.09
C THR A 59 -4.11 3.82 -5.50
N CYS A 60 -3.67 4.11 -4.27
CA CYS A 60 -2.73 3.30 -3.51
C CYS A 60 -3.43 2.27 -2.59
N HIS A 61 -4.71 1.99 -2.84
CA HIS A 61 -5.48 1.02 -2.09
C HIS A 61 -4.84 -0.37 -2.17
N VAL A 62 -4.71 -1.00 -1.00
CA VAL A 62 -4.25 -2.37 -0.83
C VAL A 62 -5.19 -3.12 0.11
N ILE A 63 -5.22 -4.44 -0.03
CA ILE A 63 -5.94 -5.33 0.89
C ILE A 63 -4.89 -6.03 1.75
N VAL A 64 -4.89 -5.77 3.05
CA VAL A 64 -3.96 -6.38 3.99
C VAL A 64 -4.45 -7.77 4.37
N ASP A 65 -3.51 -8.69 4.58
CA ASP A 65 -3.83 -10.00 5.14
C ASP A 65 -4.41 -9.84 6.57
N PRO A 66 -5.57 -10.47 6.87
CA PRO A 66 -6.20 -10.36 8.18
C PRO A 66 -5.28 -10.71 9.35
N ASP A 67 -4.31 -11.61 9.15
CA ASP A 67 -3.36 -12.01 10.20
C ASP A 67 -2.46 -10.84 10.65
N PHE A 68 -2.25 -9.84 9.79
CA PHE A 68 -1.44 -8.65 10.08
C PHE A 68 -2.27 -7.38 10.28
N TYR A 69 -3.56 -7.42 10.00
CA TYR A 69 -4.40 -6.21 10.03
C TYR A 69 -4.49 -5.60 11.43
N ASP A 70 -4.58 -6.43 12.47
CA ASP A 70 -4.58 -6.01 13.88
C ASP A 70 -3.25 -5.37 14.33
N GLU A 71 -2.14 -5.61 13.61
CA GLU A 71 -0.82 -5.02 13.92
C GLU A 71 -0.59 -3.67 13.24
N ILE A 72 -1.47 -3.28 12.31
CA ILE A 72 -1.40 -1.97 11.65
C ILE A 72 -2.27 -0.97 12.42
N PRO A 73 -1.80 0.25 12.71
CA PRO A 73 -2.63 1.28 13.35
C PRO A 73 -3.89 1.54 12.54
N GLU A 74 -5.05 1.67 13.19
CA GLU A 74 -6.34 1.91 12.54
C GLU A 74 -6.29 3.11 11.58
N PRO A 75 -7.04 3.07 10.45
CA PRO A 75 -7.11 4.20 9.53
C PRO A 75 -7.74 5.42 10.19
N ASP A 76 -7.12 6.59 10.02
CA ASP A 76 -7.69 7.87 10.44
C ASP A 76 -8.94 8.23 9.61
N ASP A 77 -9.76 9.19 10.08
CA ASP A 77 -10.99 9.62 9.42
C ASP A 77 -10.75 10.05 7.95
N ASP A 78 -9.67 10.80 7.67
CA ASP A 78 -9.29 11.21 6.31
C ASP A 78 -8.93 10.01 5.41
N GLU A 79 -8.33 8.95 5.98
CA GLU A 79 -8.02 7.72 5.25
C GLU A 79 -9.31 6.98 4.90
N ASN A 80 -10.23 6.87 5.86
CA ASN A 80 -11.53 6.22 5.68
C ASN A 80 -12.38 6.91 4.61
N ASP A 81 -12.44 8.25 4.62
CA ASP A 81 -13.17 9.02 3.61
C ASP A 81 -12.67 8.72 2.17
N MET A 82 -11.36 8.48 2.01
CA MET A 82 -10.78 8.11 0.72
C MET A 82 -10.98 6.62 0.39
N LEU A 83 -10.91 5.74 1.40
CA LEU A 83 -11.17 4.31 1.24
C LEU A 83 -12.61 4.04 0.80
N ASP A 84 -13.59 4.83 1.26
CA ASP A 84 -14.99 4.75 0.81
C ASP A 84 -15.15 5.01 -0.70
N LEU A 85 -14.20 5.73 -1.32
CA LEU A 85 -14.15 5.97 -2.76
C LEU A 85 -13.41 4.87 -3.54
N ALA A 86 -12.74 3.94 -2.83
CA ALA A 86 -12.00 2.84 -3.42
C ALA A 86 -12.94 1.75 -3.98
N PHE A 87 -12.50 1.09 -5.05
CA PHE A 87 -13.27 0.02 -5.66
C PHE A 87 -12.87 -1.32 -5.03
N GLY A 88 -13.85 -2.13 -4.63
CA GLY A 88 -13.57 -3.43 -3.99
C GLY A 88 -13.02 -3.28 -2.57
N LEU A 89 -13.53 -2.30 -1.82
CA LEU A 89 -13.24 -2.13 -0.39
C LEU A 89 -13.59 -3.41 0.40
N THR A 90 -12.70 -3.79 1.30
CA THR A 90 -12.85 -4.95 2.21
C THR A 90 -12.56 -4.50 3.63
N GLU A 91 -12.87 -5.35 4.62
CA GLU A 91 -12.65 -5.05 6.04
C GLU A 91 -11.17 -4.81 6.38
N THR A 92 -10.24 -5.37 5.60
CA THR A 92 -8.79 -5.20 5.79
C THR A 92 -8.14 -4.27 4.76
N SER A 93 -8.94 -3.44 4.10
CA SER A 93 -8.45 -2.48 3.11
C SER A 93 -7.80 -1.26 3.73
N ARG A 94 -6.64 -0.86 3.21
CA ARG A 94 -5.86 0.28 3.66
C ARG A 94 -5.28 1.07 2.50
N LEU A 95 -4.90 2.33 2.75
CA LEU A 95 -4.10 3.10 1.82
C LEU A 95 -2.62 2.76 2.04
N GLY A 96 -1.99 2.12 1.05
CA GLY A 96 -0.59 1.68 1.13
C GLY A 96 0.42 2.82 1.37
N CYS A 97 0.03 4.08 1.13
CA CYS A 97 0.87 5.22 1.48
C CYS A 97 0.89 5.55 2.98
N GLN A 98 -0.14 5.16 3.74
CA GLN A 98 -0.22 5.37 5.19
C GLN A 98 0.39 4.19 5.96
N VAL A 99 0.40 2.99 5.36
CA VAL A 99 1.01 1.80 5.96
C VAL A 99 2.53 1.85 5.83
N LYS A 100 3.21 1.94 6.97
CA LYS A 100 4.67 1.93 7.09
C LYS A 100 5.14 0.61 7.67
N MET A 101 6.29 0.14 7.20
CA MET A 101 6.90 -1.08 7.70
C MET A 101 7.44 -0.90 9.10
N SER A 102 7.13 -1.87 9.95
CA SER A 102 7.67 -2.04 11.29
C SER A 102 8.11 -3.48 11.49
N LYS A 103 8.84 -3.76 12.56
CA LYS A 103 9.28 -5.12 12.91
C LYS A 103 8.13 -6.10 13.17
N GLU A 104 6.96 -5.58 13.54
CA GLU A 104 5.74 -6.37 13.75
C GLU A 104 5.17 -6.84 12.40
N LEU A 105 5.30 -6.01 11.36
CA LEU A 105 4.83 -6.32 10.01
C LEU A 105 5.85 -7.15 9.19
N ASP A 106 6.86 -7.77 9.81
CA ASP A 106 7.82 -8.61 9.09
C ASP A 106 7.12 -9.85 8.51
N GLY A 107 7.11 -9.96 7.19
CA GLY A 107 6.42 -11.02 6.46
C GLY A 107 4.98 -10.67 6.08
N ILE A 108 4.55 -9.41 6.26
CA ILE A 108 3.23 -8.93 5.86
C ILE A 108 2.91 -9.27 4.40
N ARG A 109 1.65 -9.64 4.16
CA ARG A 109 1.13 -9.92 2.83
C ARG A 109 0.04 -8.90 2.51
N VAL A 110 0.12 -8.34 1.32
CA VAL A 110 -0.86 -7.37 0.82
C VAL A 110 -1.23 -7.71 -0.60
N ALA A 111 -2.51 -7.59 -0.94
CA ALA A 111 -3.00 -7.78 -2.30
C ALA A 111 -3.30 -6.45 -2.97
N LEU A 112 -2.90 -6.34 -4.23
CA LEU A 112 -3.28 -5.26 -5.11
C LEU A 112 -4.69 -5.54 -5.66
N PRO A 113 -5.66 -4.64 -5.44
CA PRO A 113 -7.00 -4.81 -5.99
C PRO A 113 -6.95 -4.86 -7.52
N ALA A 114 -7.85 -5.63 -8.13
CA ALA A 114 -7.86 -5.82 -9.59
C ALA A 114 -8.20 -4.54 -10.38
N MET A 115 -8.76 -3.51 -9.73
CA MET A 115 -9.12 -2.25 -10.34
C MET A 115 -8.99 -1.11 -9.33
N THR A 116 -8.14 -0.12 -9.63
CA THR A 116 -8.05 1.15 -8.91
C THR A 116 -8.82 2.22 -9.70
N ARG A 117 -9.65 3.02 -9.03
CA ARG A 117 -10.37 4.13 -9.69
C ARG A 117 -9.66 5.45 -9.35
N ASN A 118 -8.89 5.98 -10.28
CA ASN A 118 -8.41 7.36 -10.17
C ASN A 118 -9.53 8.33 -10.56
N LEU A 119 -10.20 8.94 -9.59
CA LEU A 119 -11.22 9.97 -9.85
C LEU A 119 -10.55 11.31 -10.21
N GLN A 120 -9.76 11.36 -11.28
CA GLN A 120 -9.44 12.63 -11.91
C GLN A 120 -10.63 13.06 -12.74
N SER A 121 -11.34 14.11 -12.30
CA SER A 121 -12.37 14.80 -13.06
C SER A 121 -11.91 15.08 -14.50
N LYS A 122 -12.30 14.23 -15.43
CA LYS A 122 -12.22 14.44 -16.89
C LYS A 122 -13.44 13.88 -17.61
N ASP A 123 -14.63 13.99 -17.01
CA ASP A 123 -15.88 13.62 -17.70
C ASP A 123 -16.97 14.67 -17.45
N PHE A 124 -16.70 15.90 -17.87
CA PHE A 124 -17.76 16.84 -18.23
C PHE A 124 -17.39 17.44 -19.59
N ASN A 125 -17.79 16.76 -20.67
CA ASN A 125 -17.94 17.36 -21.99
C ASN A 125 -19.41 17.71 -22.21
#